data_AF-E9BUH6-F1
#
_entry.id   AF-E9BUH6-F1
#
_cell.length_a   1.000
_cell.length_b   1.000
_cell.length_c   1.000
_cell.angle_alpha   90.00
_cell.angle_beta   90.00
_cell.angle_gamma   90.00
#
_symmetry.space_group_name_H-M   'P 1'
#
loop_
_entity.id
_entity.type
_entity.pdbx_description
1 polymer ?
#
loop_
_entity_poly.entity_id
_entity_poly.type
_entity_poly.pdbx_seq_one_letter_code
_entity_poly.pdbx_strand_id
1 'polypeptide(L)'
;MMRSSFVHKAAAAAAGGGMTATSSDHKMASLHKLLTGEVQFRNNALLKACNIEHNFGSKWKSDIEAYAKCLPPDERSCLERQVARVTLTRYTTRELAEYCGEGPEHVDAVAREANIAQAKAYAQKNGADKLEAYVKAESKNAGWSEAEAKNFMDAVKAAK
;
A
#
# COMPACT_ATOMS: atom_id res chain seq x y z
N MET A 1 28.37 22.65 -5.66
CA MET A 1 27.99 22.40 -7.07
C MET A 1 28.92 21.36 -7.65
N MET A 2 28.49 20.10 -7.77
CA MET A 2 29.17 19.11 -8.61
C MET A 2 28.11 18.36 -9.39
N ARG A 3 28.12 18.61 -10.71
CA ARG A 3 27.30 17.96 -11.73
C ARG A 3 27.95 16.62 -12.03
N SER A 4 27.25 15.52 -11.81
CA SER A 4 27.67 14.21 -12.30
C SER A 4 26.83 13.86 -13.52
N SER A 5 27.56 13.74 -14.63
CA SER A 5 27.09 13.57 -16.00
C SER A 5 26.43 12.20 -16.22
N PHE A 6 25.24 12.20 -16.83
CA PHE A 6 24.58 10.98 -17.31
C PHE A 6 25.26 10.51 -18.62
N VAL A 7 25.97 9.39 -18.53
CA VAL A 7 26.48 8.64 -19.68
C VAL A 7 25.28 8.03 -20.42
N HIS A 8 25.04 8.51 -21.64
CA HIS A 8 24.08 7.91 -22.56
C HIS A 8 24.63 6.56 -23.04
N LYS A 9 24.03 5.45 -22.60
CA LYS A 9 24.17 4.17 -23.29
C LYS A 9 23.03 4.03 -24.29
N ALA A 10 23.37 4.18 -25.57
CA ALA A 10 22.55 3.67 -26.66
C ALA A 10 22.64 2.15 -26.66
N ALA A 11 21.50 1.46 -26.77
CA ALA A 11 21.43 0.02 -27.00
C ALA A 11 20.49 -0.27 -28.17
N ALA A 12 20.97 -1.18 -29.03
CA ALA A 12 20.50 -1.49 -30.36
C ALA A 12 19.02 -1.90 -30.45
N ALA A 13 18.41 -1.52 -31.57
CA ALA A 13 17.12 -2.03 -32.00
C ALA A 13 17.22 -3.54 -32.31
N ALA A 14 16.62 -4.35 -31.45
CA ALA A 14 16.28 -5.73 -31.76
C ALA A 14 14.81 -5.77 -32.18
N ALA A 15 14.57 -6.13 -33.44
CA ALA A 15 13.26 -6.51 -33.93
C ALA A 15 12.82 -7.79 -33.23
N GLY A 16 11.79 -7.71 -32.40
CA GLY A 16 11.13 -8.83 -31.73
C GLY A 16 9.63 -8.58 -31.72
N GLY A 17 8.86 -9.60 -32.11
CA GLY A 17 7.43 -9.52 -32.44
C GLY A 17 6.61 -8.64 -31.50
N GLY A 18 5.88 -7.69 -32.11
CA GLY A 18 4.98 -6.79 -31.43
C GLY A 18 3.81 -7.55 -30.81
N MET A 19 4.01 -8.01 -29.57
CA MET A 19 2.92 -8.27 -28.67
C MET A 19 2.37 -6.89 -28.32
N THR A 20 1.18 -6.56 -28.83
CA THR A 20 0.50 -5.30 -28.53
C THR A 20 0.31 -5.23 -27.01
N ALA A 21 1.12 -4.40 -26.34
CA ALA A 21 1.03 -4.18 -24.92
C ALA A 21 -0.43 -3.82 -24.59
N THR A 22 -1.02 -4.58 -23.67
CA THR A 22 -2.40 -4.32 -23.27
C THR A 22 -2.44 -3.00 -22.51
N SER A 23 -3.61 -2.35 -22.44
CA SER A 23 -3.81 -1.15 -21.61
C SER A 23 -3.34 -1.36 -20.15
N SER A 24 -3.46 -2.59 -19.65
CA SER A 24 -2.95 -3.01 -18.34
C SER A 24 -1.42 -2.93 -18.24
N ASP A 25 -0.70 -3.31 -19.30
CA ASP A 25 0.77 -3.30 -19.31
C ASP A 25 1.32 -1.87 -19.30
N HIS A 26 0.70 -0.96 -20.05
CA HIS A 26 1.07 0.46 -20.02
C HIS A 26 0.81 1.11 -18.65
N LYS A 27 -0.28 0.72 -18.00
CA LYS A 27 -0.64 1.16 -16.66
C LYS A 27 0.39 0.69 -15.63
N MET A 28 0.78 -0.59 -15.66
CA MET A 28 1.79 -1.13 -14.73
C MET A 28 3.19 -0.59 -15.00
N ALA A 29 3.58 -0.39 -16.27
CA ALA A 29 4.83 0.29 -16.61
C ALA A 29 4.87 1.73 -16.05
N SER A 30 3.75 2.45 -16.08
CA SER A 30 3.65 3.80 -15.50
C SER A 30 3.75 3.77 -13.97
N LEU A 31 3.11 2.79 -13.32
CA LEU A 31 3.23 2.58 -11.88
C LEU A 31 4.66 2.20 -11.47
N HIS A 32 5.33 1.34 -12.24
CA HIS A 32 6.74 1.00 -12.03
C HIS A 32 7.61 2.27 -11.99
N LYS A 33 7.48 3.14 -12.99
CA LYS A 33 8.21 4.42 -13.04
C LYS A 33 7.90 5.36 -11.88
N LEU A 34 6.65 5.38 -11.39
CA LEU A 34 6.28 6.15 -10.20
C LEU A 34 6.96 5.59 -8.94
N LEU A 35 6.98 4.26 -8.80
CA LEU A 35 7.57 3.58 -7.63
C LEU A 35 9.10 3.68 -7.61
N THR A 36 9.76 3.70 -8.77
CA THR A 36 11.21 3.89 -8.89
C THR A 36 11.64 5.35 -8.87
N GLY A 37 10.70 6.29 -8.91
CA GLY A 37 10.95 7.72 -8.85
C GLY A 37 11.41 8.35 -10.18
N GLU A 38 11.28 7.62 -11.29
CA GLU A 38 11.53 8.15 -12.65
C GLU A 38 10.51 9.22 -13.05
N VAL A 39 9.27 9.06 -12.56
CA VAL A 39 8.19 10.04 -12.74
C VAL A 39 7.52 10.34 -11.40
N GLN A 40 6.81 11.46 -11.33
CA GLN A 40 6.06 11.88 -10.15
C GLN A 40 4.59 12.03 -10.50
N PHE A 41 3.72 11.97 -9.49
CA PHE A 41 2.34 12.37 -9.70
C PHE A 41 2.25 13.84 -10.11
N ARG A 42 1.23 14.16 -10.91
CA ARG A 42 0.93 15.55 -11.26
C ARG A 42 0.62 16.37 -10.00
N ASN A 43 0.83 17.68 -10.09
CA ASN A 43 0.57 18.64 -9.00
C ASN A 43 1.35 18.35 -7.70
N ASN A 44 2.52 17.70 -7.80
CA ASN A 44 3.35 17.33 -6.64
C ASN A 44 2.61 16.48 -5.60
N ALA A 45 1.63 15.67 -6.02
CA ALA A 45 0.96 14.77 -5.10
C ALA A 45 1.96 13.72 -4.56
N LEU A 46 1.83 13.41 -3.26
CA LEU A 46 2.74 12.48 -2.61
C LEU A 46 2.53 11.05 -3.10
N LEU A 47 3.62 10.29 -3.21
CA LEU A 47 3.58 8.85 -3.47
C LEU A 47 3.11 8.13 -2.20
N LYS A 48 1.80 7.93 -2.09
CA LYS A 48 1.13 7.21 -1.00
C LYS A 48 0.23 6.12 -1.54
N ALA A 49 0.05 5.05 -0.75
CA ALA A 49 -0.81 3.92 -1.10
C ALA A 49 -2.23 4.37 -1.51
N CYS A 50 -2.85 5.30 -0.78
CA CYS A 50 -4.17 5.84 -1.11
C CYS A 50 -4.22 6.58 -2.46
N ASN A 51 -3.17 7.33 -2.80
CA ASN A 51 -3.09 8.03 -4.08
C ASN A 51 -2.85 7.06 -5.24
N ILE A 52 -2.07 6.01 -5.00
CA ILE A 52 -1.87 4.94 -5.99
C ILE A 52 -3.17 4.20 -6.20
N GLU A 53 -3.86 3.79 -5.15
CA GLU A 53 -5.15 3.11 -5.24
C GLU A 53 -6.20 3.96 -5.98
N HIS A 54 -6.23 5.27 -5.75
CA HIS A 54 -7.12 6.17 -6.49
C HIS A 54 -6.85 6.18 -8.00
N ASN A 55 -5.58 6.16 -8.42
CA ASN A 55 -5.20 6.25 -9.84
C ASN A 55 -5.11 4.89 -10.54
N PHE A 56 -4.78 3.83 -9.79
CA PHE A 56 -4.44 2.51 -10.30
C PHE A 56 -5.44 1.42 -9.86
N GLY A 57 -6.39 1.74 -8.98
CA GLY A 57 -7.41 0.82 -8.47
C GLY A 57 -6.94 0.00 -7.26
N SER A 58 -7.88 -0.61 -6.55
CA SER A 58 -7.63 -1.38 -5.32
C SER A 58 -6.74 -2.62 -5.51
N LYS A 59 -6.65 -3.14 -6.74
CA LYS A 59 -5.81 -4.28 -7.11
C LYS A 59 -4.39 -3.90 -7.54
N TRP A 60 -4.00 -2.62 -7.43
CA TRP A 60 -2.69 -2.14 -7.90
C TRP A 60 -1.52 -2.97 -7.36
N LYS A 61 -1.60 -3.43 -6.12
CA LYS A 61 -0.54 -4.20 -5.46
C LYS A 61 -0.37 -5.59 -6.09
N SER A 62 -1.45 -6.34 -6.27
CA SER A 62 -1.38 -7.65 -6.92
C SER A 62 -0.96 -7.52 -8.39
N ASP A 63 -1.41 -6.46 -9.06
CA ASP A 63 -1.12 -6.21 -10.46
C ASP A 63 0.37 -5.88 -10.67
N ILE A 64 0.96 -5.04 -9.80
CA ILE A 64 2.38 -4.68 -9.88
C ILE A 64 3.30 -5.82 -9.44
N GLU A 65 2.88 -6.64 -8.47
CA GLU A 65 3.61 -7.85 -8.07
C GLU A 65 3.60 -8.91 -9.18
N ALA A 66 2.50 -9.04 -9.93
CA ALA A 66 2.45 -9.88 -11.11
C ALA A 66 3.38 -9.35 -12.21
N TYR A 67 3.35 -8.05 -12.47
CA TYR A 67 4.25 -7.38 -13.41
C TYR A 67 5.74 -7.55 -13.04
N ALA A 68 6.07 -7.48 -11.75
CA ALA A 68 7.44 -7.61 -11.25
C ALA A 68 8.09 -8.96 -11.63
N LYS A 69 7.29 -10.03 -11.82
CA LYS A 69 7.78 -11.35 -12.25
C LYS A 69 8.36 -11.35 -13.67
N CYS A 70 7.97 -10.38 -14.50
CA CYS A 70 8.46 -10.22 -15.87
C CYS A 70 9.75 -9.40 -15.95
N LEU A 71 10.21 -8.82 -14.84
CA LEU A 71 11.40 -7.97 -14.79
C LEU A 71 12.69 -8.78 -14.55
N PRO A 72 13.86 -8.25 -14.98
CA PRO A 72 15.15 -8.78 -14.54
C PRO A 72 15.27 -8.83 -13.02
N PRO A 73 16.07 -9.76 -12.44
CA PRO A 73 16.15 -9.96 -10.99
C PRO A 73 16.45 -8.69 -10.18
N ASP A 74 17.36 -7.85 -10.67
CA ASP A 74 17.76 -6.62 -9.97
C ASP A 74 16.63 -5.58 -9.94
N GLU A 75 15.95 -5.39 -11.07
CA GLU A 75 14.80 -4.47 -11.19
C GLU A 75 13.62 -4.98 -10.35
N ARG A 76 13.37 -6.29 -10.36
CA ARG A 76 12.35 -6.92 -9.53
C ARG A 76 12.60 -6.66 -8.04
N SER A 77 13.83 -6.90 -7.57
CA SER A 77 14.18 -6.67 -6.16
C SER A 77 14.08 -5.20 -5.76
N CYS A 78 14.41 -4.28 -6.68
CA CYS A 78 14.19 -2.86 -6.47
C CYS A 78 12.69 -2.56 -6.30
N LEU A 79 11.85 -3.03 -7.24
CA LEU A 79 10.41 -2.79 -7.24
C LEU A 79 9.72 -3.37 -6.02
N GLU A 80 10.03 -4.61 -5.62
CA GLU A 80 9.50 -5.26 -4.41
C GLU A 80 9.77 -4.42 -3.14
N ARG A 81 10.97 -3.84 -3.04
CA ARG A 81 11.34 -2.95 -1.93
C ARG A 81 10.54 -1.65 -1.93
N GLN A 82 10.28 -1.08 -3.11
CA GLN A 82 9.45 0.13 -3.22
C GLN A 82 7.99 -0.17 -2.88
N VAL A 83 7.46 -1.31 -3.32
CA VAL A 83 6.10 -1.78 -2.95
C VAL A 83 5.99 -1.94 -1.43
N ALA A 84 7.00 -2.51 -0.76
CA ALA A 84 7.02 -2.63 0.69
C ALA A 84 7.02 -1.24 1.38
N ARG A 85 7.86 -0.31 0.93
CA ARG A 85 7.91 1.07 1.47
C ARG A 85 6.60 1.81 1.31
N VAL A 86 6.01 1.73 0.11
CA VAL A 86 4.71 2.35 -0.17
C VAL A 86 3.60 1.69 0.63
N THR A 87 3.66 0.39 0.88
CA THR A 87 2.67 -0.30 1.74
C THR A 87 2.63 0.33 3.13
N LEU A 88 3.78 0.73 3.71
CA LEU A 88 3.82 1.43 5.01
C LEU A 88 3.11 2.78 4.99
N THR A 89 3.04 3.45 3.83
CA THR A 89 2.38 4.77 3.70
C THR A 89 0.85 4.70 3.80
N ARG A 90 0.27 3.50 3.95
CA ARG A 90 -1.15 3.34 4.29
C ARG A 90 -1.46 3.79 5.71
N TYR A 91 -0.48 3.69 6.60
CA TYR A 91 -0.60 4.16 7.98
C TYR A 91 -0.44 5.67 8.04
N THR A 92 -1.13 6.29 9.00
CA THR A 92 -0.91 7.69 9.31
C THR A 92 0.46 7.86 9.99
N THR A 93 1.03 9.05 9.88
CA THR A 93 2.33 9.36 10.53
C THR A 93 2.28 9.12 12.04
N ARG A 94 1.13 9.35 12.68
CA ARG A 94 0.94 9.12 14.11
C ARG A 94 0.99 7.63 14.46
N GLU A 95 0.25 6.81 13.72
CA GLU A 95 0.24 5.36 13.91
C GLU A 95 1.61 4.74 13.63
N LEU A 96 2.35 5.22 12.62
CA LEU A 96 3.72 4.77 12.40
C LEU A 96 4.64 5.11 13.57
N ALA A 97 4.52 6.30 14.14
CA ALA A 97 5.33 6.69 15.31
C ALA A 97 5.02 5.83 16.55
N GLU A 98 3.78 5.33 16.66
CA GLU A 98 3.32 4.54 17.79
C GLU A 98 3.57 3.03 17.61
N TYR A 99 3.35 2.51 16.40
CA TYR A 99 3.30 1.06 16.12
C TYR A 99 4.56 0.51 15.43
N CYS A 100 5.43 1.37 14.88
CA CYS A 100 6.61 0.95 14.11
C CYS A 100 7.90 0.84 14.94
N GLY A 101 7.81 0.80 16.27
CA GLY A 101 8.98 0.76 17.15
C GLY A 101 9.86 -0.49 16.97
N GLU A 102 9.24 -1.64 16.70
CA GLU A 102 9.95 -2.93 16.52
C GLU A 102 10.40 -3.17 15.08
N GLY A 103 9.96 -2.35 14.13
CA GLY A 103 10.26 -2.50 12.72
C GLY A 103 9.01 -2.56 11.82
N PRO A 104 9.17 -2.30 10.51
CA PRO A 104 8.06 -2.25 9.55
C PRO A 104 7.28 -3.57 9.41
N GLU A 105 7.91 -4.70 9.69
CA GLU A 105 7.32 -6.04 9.65
C GLU A 105 6.32 -6.30 10.79
N HIS A 106 6.42 -5.54 11.89
CA HIS A 106 5.57 -5.71 13.08
C HIS A 106 4.39 -4.74 13.12
N VAL A 107 4.41 -3.68 12.30
CA VAL A 107 3.40 -2.60 12.34
C VAL A 107 1.98 -3.13 12.24
N ASP A 108 1.72 -4.11 11.37
CA ASP A 108 0.39 -4.69 11.17
C ASP A 108 -0.14 -5.39 12.41
N ALA A 109 0.71 -6.17 13.07
CA ALA A 109 0.35 -6.88 14.29
C ALA A 109 0.11 -5.90 15.44
N VAL A 110 1.03 -4.95 15.65
CA VAL A 110 0.93 -3.95 16.72
C VAL A 110 -0.29 -3.04 16.53
N ALA A 111 -0.54 -2.57 15.30
CA ALA A 111 -1.73 -1.77 14.99
C ALA A 111 -3.02 -2.56 15.25
N ARG A 112 -3.05 -3.85 14.91
CA ARG A 112 -4.20 -4.71 15.15
C ARG A 112 -4.49 -4.89 16.63
N GLU A 113 -3.46 -5.15 17.42
CA GLU A 113 -3.57 -5.28 18.88
C GLU A 113 -4.04 -3.98 19.53
N ALA A 114 -3.45 -2.85 19.15
CA ALA A 114 -3.83 -1.53 19.64
C ALA A 114 -5.31 -1.22 19.33
N ASN A 115 -5.77 -1.49 18.10
CA ASN A 115 -7.15 -1.26 17.70
C ASN A 115 -8.14 -2.16 18.48
N ILE A 116 -7.77 -3.42 18.75
CA ILE A 116 -8.59 -4.32 19.59
C ILE A 116 -8.66 -3.79 21.03
N ALA A 117 -7.53 -3.37 21.61
CA ALA A 117 -7.49 -2.83 22.96
C ALA A 117 -8.34 -1.54 23.09
N GLN A 118 -8.25 -0.64 22.11
CA GLN A 118 -9.07 0.57 22.04
C GLN A 118 -10.56 0.24 21.90
N ALA A 119 -10.93 -0.73 21.06
CA ALA A 119 -12.31 -1.18 20.91
C ALA A 119 -12.86 -1.77 22.21
N LYS A 120 -12.07 -2.57 22.95
CA LYS A 120 -12.46 -3.11 24.26
C LYS A 120 -12.67 -1.99 25.29
N ALA A 121 -11.74 -1.04 25.38
CA ALA A 121 -11.87 0.10 26.27
C ALA A 121 -13.13 0.93 25.94
N TYR A 122 -13.42 1.12 24.64
CA TYR A 122 -14.63 1.80 24.20
C TYR A 122 -15.90 1.03 24.59
N ALA A 123 -15.94 -0.29 24.38
CA ALA A 123 -17.08 -1.13 24.75
C ALA A 123 -17.32 -1.16 26.27
N GLN A 124 -16.26 -1.23 27.07
CA GLN A 124 -16.36 -1.17 28.54
C GLN A 124 -16.97 0.16 29.01
N LYS A 125 -16.64 1.27 28.35
CA LYS A 125 -17.15 2.60 28.71
C LYS A 125 -18.56 2.88 28.18
N ASN A 126 -18.90 2.39 26.99
CA ASN A 126 -20.07 2.83 26.23
C ASN A 126 -21.12 1.74 25.98
N GLY A 127 -20.77 0.46 26.18
CA GLY A 127 -21.57 -0.70 25.83
C GLY A 127 -21.24 -1.27 24.45
N ALA A 128 -21.56 -2.56 24.26
CA ALA A 128 -21.25 -3.31 23.04
C ALA A 128 -22.03 -2.78 21.81
N ASP A 129 -23.30 -2.40 21.97
CA ASP A 129 -24.13 -1.89 20.87
C ASP A 129 -23.57 -0.59 20.28
N LYS A 130 -23.03 0.28 21.16
CA LYS A 130 -22.37 1.51 20.72
C LYS A 130 -21.06 1.24 20.00
N LEU A 131 -20.30 0.22 20.42
CA LEU A 131 -19.11 -0.20 19.68
C LEU A 131 -19.48 -0.69 18.28
N GLU A 132 -20.50 -1.51 18.15
CA GLU A 132 -20.91 -2.04 16.84
C GLU A 132 -21.35 -0.92 15.88
N ALA A 133 -22.14 0.04 16.37
CA ALA A 133 -22.52 1.21 15.60
C ALA A 133 -21.30 2.08 15.21
N TYR A 134 -20.37 2.26 16.15
CA TYR A 134 -19.13 3.00 15.91
C TYR A 134 -18.26 2.35 14.84
N VAL A 135 -17.99 1.05 14.96
CA VAL A 135 -17.18 0.29 13.99
C VAL A 135 -17.83 0.29 12.62
N LYS A 136 -19.16 0.17 12.53
CA LYS A 136 -19.88 0.24 11.25
C LYS A 136 -19.76 1.61 10.57
N ALA A 137 -19.75 2.69 11.35
CA ALA A 137 -19.58 4.04 10.80
C ALA A 137 -18.14 4.27 10.32
N GLU A 138 -17.15 3.90 11.13
CA GLU A 138 -15.74 4.05 10.79
C GLU A 138 -15.31 3.15 9.63
N SER A 139 -15.80 1.91 9.58
CA SER A 139 -15.49 0.98 8.48
C SER A 139 -15.94 1.53 7.13
N LYS A 140 -17.10 2.19 7.09
CA LYS A 140 -17.60 2.86 5.88
C LYS A 140 -16.69 4.03 5.46
N ASN A 141 -16.24 4.85 6.42
CA ASN A 141 -15.35 5.98 6.14
C ASN A 141 -13.96 5.53 5.68
N ALA A 142 -13.47 4.42 6.25
CA ALA A 142 -12.18 3.82 5.90
C ALA A 142 -12.23 2.96 4.62
N GLY A 143 -13.41 2.76 4.02
CA GLY A 143 -13.59 1.92 2.83
C GLY A 143 -13.42 0.43 3.08
N TRP A 144 -13.57 -0.04 4.31
CA TRP A 144 -13.53 -1.46 4.65
C TRP A 144 -14.77 -2.18 4.11
N SER A 145 -14.56 -3.39 3.64
CA SER A 145 -15.64 -4.32 3.32
C SER A 145 -16.39 -4.76 4.58
N GLU A 146 -17.62 -5.23 4.41
CA GLU A 146 -18.41 -5.78 5.52
C GLU A 146 -17.72 -6.99 6.16
N ALA A 147 -17.01 -7.79 5.36
CA ALA A 147 -16.23 -8.93 5.84
C ALA A 147 -15.07 -8.49 6.74
N GLU A 148 -14.34 -7.42 6.37
CA GLU A 148 -13.26 -6.88 7.20
C GLU A 148 -13.79 -6.32 8.52
N ALA A 149 -14.87 -5.54 8.48
CA ALA A 149 -15.52 -5.01 9.68
C ALA A 149 -16.00 -6.14 10.61
N LYS A 150 -16.58 -7.20 10.04
CA LYS A 150 -17.01 -8.38 10.81
C LYS A 150 -15.82 -9.10 11.43
N ASN A 151 -14.76 -9.38 10.66
CA ASN A 151 -13.54 -10.02 11.16
C ASN A 151 -12.87 -9.18 12.27
N PHE A 152 -12.95 -7.85 12.16
CA PHE A 152 -12.52 -6.95 13.23
C PHE A 152 -13.31 -7.19 14.51
N MET A 153 -14.64 -7.14 14.44
CA MET A 153 -15.53 -7.33 15.59
C MET A 153 -15.44 -8.72 16.22
N ASP A 154 -15.31 -9.76 15.41
CA ASP A 154 -15.13 -11.14 15.91
C ASP A 154 -13.85 -11.25 16.74
N ALA A 155 -12.75 -10.62 16.30
CA ALA A 155 -11.50 -10.59 17.06
C ALA A 155 -11.62 -9.79 18.37
N VAL A 156 -12.36 -8.68 18.38
CA VAL A 156 -12.62 -7.92 19.62
C VAL A 156 -13.39 -8.77 20.62
N LYS A 157 -14.39 -9.54 20.18
CA LYS A 157 -15.17 -10.46 21.02
C LYS A 157 -14.34 -11.65 21.53
N ALA A 158 -13.40 -12.15 20.72
CA ALA A 158 -12.54 -13.27 21.07
C ALA A 158 -11.37 -12.89 21.99
N ALA A 159 -10.94 -11.62 21.97
CA ALA A 159 -9.86 -11.12 22.81
C ALA A 159 -10.30 -11.07 24.28
N LYS A 160 -9.74 -11.97 25.11
CA LYS A 160 -9.99 -12.06 26.56
C LYS A 160 -9.54 -10.81 27.30
#